data_AF-A0A176RZ54-F1
#
_entry.id   AF-A0A176RZ54-F1
#
_cell.length_a   1.000
_cell.length_b   1.000
_cell.length_c   1.000
_cell.angle_alpha   90.00
_cell.angle_beta   90.00
_cell.angle_gamma   90.00
#
_symmetry.space_group_name_H-M   'P 1'
#
loop_
_entity.id
_entity.type
_entity.pdbx_description
1 polymer ?
#
loop_
_entity_poly.entity_id
_entity_poly.type
_entity_poly.pdbx_seq_one_letter_code
_entity_poly.pdbx_strand_id
1 'polypeptide(L)' 'CELYGLLKRPDEKYVTEHAYNNPKFVEDMVRDIAAKLNQDDRVASYIVESENFESIHNHSAYAMIENDKELK' A
#
# COMPACT_ATOMS: atom_id res chain seq x y z
N CYS A 1 -3.27 -6.15 4.37
CA CYS A 1 -4.60 -6.79 4.43
C CYS A 1 -5.53 -6.04 3.50
N GLU A 2 -6.29 -6.77 2.70
CA GLU A 2 -7.27 -6.25 1.74
C GLU A 2 -8.63 -6.00 2.42
N LEU A 3 -9.51 -5.28 1.72
CA LEU A 3 -10.88 -5.04 2.15
C LEU A 3 -11.84 -6.12 1.61
N TYR A 4 -12.71 -6.61 2.47
CA TYR A 4 -13.76 -7.58 2.15
C TYR A 4 -15.13 -7.05 2.60
N GLY A 5 -16.16 -7.15 1.75
CA GLY A 5 -17.46 -6.52 2.02
C GLY A 5 -18.30 -7.19 3.12
N LEU A 6 -18.11 -8.49 3.35
CA LEU A 6 -18.77 -9.23 4.42
C LEU A 6 -17.83 -10.35 4.89
N LEU A 7 -17.63 -10.45 6.20
CA LEU A 7 -16.77 -11.45 6.83
C LEU A 7 -17.57 -12.32 7.80
N LYS A 8 -17.33 -13.63 7.80
CA LYS A 8 -17.76 -14.49 8.91
C LYS A 8 -16.76 -14.35 10.05
N ARG A 9 -17.16 -14.79 11.26
CA ARG A 9 -16.31 -14.68 12.46
C ARG A 9 -14.89 -15.27 12.28
N PRO A 10 -14.71 -16.45 11.64
CA PRO A 10 -13.36 -16.98 11.39
C PRO A 10 -12.55 -16.08 10.43
N ASP A 11 -13.21 -15.49 9.44
CA ASP A 11 -12.57 -14.62 8.45
C ASP A 11 -12.14 -13.31 9.09
N GLU A 12 -12.99 -12.71 9.93
CA GLU A 12 -12.69 -11.51 10.72
C GLU A 12 -11.46 -11.74 11.61
N LYS A 13 -11.41 -12.86 12.34
CA LYS A 13 -10.24 -13.24 13.14
C LYS A 13 -8.96 -13.25 12.28
N TYR A 14 -9.02 -13.91 11.12
CA TYR A 14 -7.87 -14.03 10.24
C TYR A 14 -7.39 -12.67 9.74
N VAL A 15 -8.28 -11.81 9.23
CA VAL A 15 -7.87 -10.50 8.69
C VAL A 15 -7.30 -9.59 9.77
N THR A 16 -7.85 -9.64 10.99
CA THR A 16 -7.31 -8.88 12.13
C THR A 16 -5.91 -9.33 12.49
N GLU A 17 -5.70 -10.64 12.68
CA GLU A 17 -4.38 -11.20 13.01
C GLU A 17 -3.37 -10.95 11.88
N HIS A 18 -3.80 -11.08 10.63
CA HIS A 18 -2.95 -10.85 9.47
C HIS A 18 -2.53 -9.38 9.34
N ALA A 19 -3.45 -8.43 9.51
CA ALA A 19 -3.14 -7.00 9.49
C ALA A 19 -2.20 -6.61 10.64
N TYR A 20 -2.44 -7.14 11.84
CA TYR A 20 -1.62 -6.88 13.02
C TYR A 20 -0.18 -7.38 12.84
N ASN A 21 -0.01 -8.57 12.26
CA ASN A 21 1.31 -9.17 12.02
C ASN A 21 2.06 -8.58 10.82
N ASN A 22 1.38 -7.82 9.96
CA ASN A 22 1.98 -7.20 8.76
C ASN A 22 1.71 -5.68 8.74
N PRO A 23 2.15 -4.93 9.76
CA PRO A 23 1.98 -3.48 9.77
C PRO A 23 2.87 -2.85 8.70
N LYS A 24 2.37 -1.79 8.05
CA LYS A 24 3.13 -1.00 7.08
C LYS A 24 2.83 0.48 7.27
N PHE A 25 3.87 1.31 7.23
CA PHE A 25 3.68 2.75 7.10
C PHE A 25 3.28 3.12 5.66
N VAL A 26 2.79 4.34 5.49
CA VAL A 26 2.38 4.87 4.17
C VAL A 26 3.54 4.85 3.17
N GLU A 27 4.78 5.07 3.65
CA GLU A 27 6.00 5.01 2.85
C GLU A 27 6.37 3.57 2.45
N ASP A 28 6.13 2.59 3.32
CA ASP A 28 6.42 1.19 3.01
C ASP A 28 5.50 0.66 1.91
N MET A 29 4.23 1.10 1.90
CA MET A 29 3.27 0.75 0.85
C MET A 29 3.76 1.20 -0.53
N VAL A 30 4.14 2.48 -0.66
CA VAL A 30 4.61 3.01 -1.95
C VAL A 30 5.95 2.39 -2.37
N ARG A 31 6.86 2.10 -1.42
CA ARG A 31 8.16 1.45 -1.71
C ARG A 31 7.98 0.03 -2.24
N ASP A 32 7.12 -0.77 -1.62
CA ASP A 32 6.91 -2.15 -2.03
C ASP A 32 6.27 -2.25 -3.42
N ILE A 33 5.34 -1.36 -3.73
CA ILE A 33 4.72 -1.28 -5.06
C ILE A 33 5.75 -0.78 -6.08
N ALA A 34 6.48 0.29 -5.77
CA ALA A 34 7.52 0.83 -6.66
C ALA A 34 8.61 -0.21 -6.97
N ALA A 35 9.04 -1.01 -5.99
CA ALA A 35 10.00 -2.09 -6.20
C ALA A 35 9.51 -3.13 -7.22
N LYS A 36 8.22 -3.49 -7.16
CA LYS A 36 7.60 -4.40 -8.15
C LYS A 36 7.49 -3.75 -9.52
N LEU A 37 7.03 -2.50 -9.59
CA LEU A 37 6.91 -1.78 -10.85
C LEU A 37 8.26 -1.58 -11.52
N ASN A 38 9.34 -1.37 -10.76
CA ASN A 38 10.69 -1.28 -11.29
C ASN A 38 11.16 -2.54 -12.02
N GLN A 39 10.74 -3.72 -11.55
CA GLN A 39 11.09 -5.01 -12.15
C GLN A 39 10.22 -5.37 -13.37
N ASP A 40 9.15 -4.61 -13.63
CA ASP A 40 8.24 -4.87 -14.74
C ASP A 40 8.65 -4.05 -15.98
N ASP A 41 9.30 -4.71 -16.95
CA ASP A 41 9.75 -4.09 -18.20
C ASP A 41 8.61 -3.52 -19.06
N ARG A 42 7.36 -3.88 -18.80
CA ARG A 42 6.19 -3.36 -19.52
C ARG A 42 5.79 -1.95 -19.06
N VAL A 43 6.27 -1.53 -17.89
CA VAL A 43 5.97 -0.22 -17.29
C VAL A 43 7.12 0.72 -17.56
N ALA A 44 6.93 1.68 -18.48
CA ALA A 44 7.92 2.70 -18.83
C ALA A 44 8.07 3.76 -17.71
N SER A 45 6.95 4.24 -17.19
CA SER A 45 6.91 5.20 -16.07
C SER A 45 5.71 4.92 -15.16
N TYR A 46 5.77 5.40 -13.92
CA TYR A 46 4.69 5.24 -12.96
C TYR A 46 4.69 6.33 -11.89
N ILE A 47 3.51 6.53 -11.29
CA ILE A 47 3.30 7.27 -10.05
C ILE A 47 2.54 6.33 -9.10
N VAL A 48 3.04 6.17 -7.89
CA VAL A 48 2.38 5.40 -6.83
C VAL A 48 2.12 6.34 -5.66
N GLU A 49 0.86 6.41 -5.25
CA GLU A 49 0.39 7.23 -4.14
C GLU A 49 -0.26 6.34 -3.08
N SER A 50 -0.03 6.66 -1.82
CA SER A 50 -0.75 6.07 -0.69
C SER A 50 -1.20 7.18 0.25
N GLU A 51 -2.48 7.17 0.59
CA GLU A 51 -3.10 8.08 1.54
C GLU A 51 -3.77 7.26 2.65
N ASN A 52 -3.33 7.48 3.89
CA ASN A 52 -3.92 6.87 5.07
C ASN A 52 -4.78 7.90 5.79
N PHE A 53 -6.08 7.60 5.95
CA PHE A 53 -6.97 8.34 6.82
C PHE A 53 -6.69 7.93 8.27
N GLU A 54 -5.95 8.77 8.99
CA GLU A 54 -5.47 8.44 10.32
C GLU A 54 -6.62 8.29 11.33
N SER A 55 -6.62 7.20 12.07
CA SER A 55 -7.68 6.94 13.07
C SER A 55 -7.53 7.77 14.35
N ILE A 56 -6.35 8.34 14.60
CA ILE A 56 -6.00 9.12 15.80
C ILE A 56 -5.71 10.60 15.51
N HIS A 57 -5.78 11.03 14.25
CA HIS A 57 -5.52 12.39 13.81
C HIS A 57 -6.57 12.83 12.79
N ASN A 58 -6.89 14.14 12.72
CA ASN A 58 -7.85 14.67 11.74
C ASN A 58 -7.17 15.21 10.47
N HIS A 59 -6.20 14.46 9.96
CA HIS A 59 -5.52 14.70 8.68
C HIS A 59 -5.01 13.37 8.14
N SER A 60 -4.74 13.31 6.84
CA SER A 60 -4.19 12.12 6.20
C SER A 60 -2.67 12.08 6.30
N ALA A 61 -2.10 10.89 6.44
CA ALA A 61 -0.70 10.63 6.12
C ALA A 61 -0.58 10.28 4.62
N TYR A 62 0.41 10.84 3.93
CA TYR A 62 0.54 10.71 2.49
C TYR A 62 1.99 10.43 2.08
N ALA A 63 2.17 9.52 1.11
CA ALA A 63 3.45 9.28 0.45
C ALA A 63 3.26 9.03 -1.04
N MET A 64 4.28 9.36 -1.83
CA MET A 64 4.26 9.27 -3.28
C MET A 64 5.65 8.95 -3.84
N ILE A 65 5.71 8.06 -4.85
CA ILE A 65 6.91 7.79 -5.66
C ILE A 65 6.54 7.92 -7.13
N GLU A 66 7.30 8.73 -7.85
CA GLU A 66 7.26 8.86 -9.30
C GLU A 66 8.59 8.38 -9.86
N ASN A 67 8.53 7.63 -10.94
CA ASN A 67 9.71 7.17 -11.65
C ASN A 67 9.40 7.00 -13.13
N ASP A 68 10.24 7.60 -13.97
CA ASP A 68 10.31 7.31 -15.40
C ASP A 68 11.62 6.57 -15.65
N LYS A 69 11.52 5.35 -16.19
CA LYS A 69 12.66 4.47 -16.39
C LYS A 69 13.45 4.83 -17.65
N GLU A 70 12.83 5.54 -18.60
CA GLU A 70 13.46 5.94 -19.86
C GLU A 70 14.22 7.27 -19.74
N LEU A 71 13.93 8.07 -18.71
CA LEU A 71 14.61 9.33 -18.39
C LEU A 71 16.00 9.17 -17.72
N LYS A 72 16.63 8.00 -17.83
CA LYS A 72 17.97 7.72 -17.27
C LYS A 72 19.11 7.85 -18.29
#